data_AF-A0A5K1K5G0-F1
#
_entry.id   AF-A0A5K1K5G0-F1
#
_cell.length_a   1.000
_cell.length_b   1.000
_cell.length_c   1.000
_cell.angle_alpha   90.00
_cell.angle_beta   90.00
_cell.angle_gamma   90.00
#
_symmetry.space_group_name_H-M   'P 1'
#
loop_
_entity.id
_entity.type
_entity.pdbx_description
1 polymer ?
#
loop_
_entity_poly.entity_id
_entity_poly.type
_entity_poly.pdbx_seq_one_letter_code
_entity_poly.pdbx_strand_id
1 'polypeptide(L)'
;MPSLGDLLLIAVLAGSDYSKGLEGCGVQTATGLARYGLGTSLLLQAWEAVYTGHGYELPLDDWRDSLRHCLRHNPDGHLGQRCAALADSVTDDFPDVSVVIAHVHPLTTSPDCIALDAEFGRSARFRVARIGQLCDKLFSWDAMTVVTKMAKTVWPAVVMRLLGAEKHGLEWAEHQICVDDCNAILNSATSTGTRTRSAAGYLKHQLTINISPIRDTTFSLLASSLNVPLETRELSVWVPSSVLEESRAHQLISHCTAHCS
;
A
#
# COMPACT_ATOMS: atom_id res chain seq x y z
N MET A 1 17.95 -6.41 11.42
CA MET A 1 16.98 -5.30 11.56
C MET A 1 16.77 -5.06 13.04
N PRO A 2 16.67 -3.81 13.51
CA PRO A 2 16.34 -3.52 14.91
C PRO A 2 14.98 -4.12 15.28
N SER A 3 14.82 -4.54 16.53
CA SER A 3 13.54 -5.00 17.06
C SER A 3 12.55 -3.84 17.23
N LEU A 4 11.26 -4.14 17.48
CA LEU A 4 10.27 -3.10 17.76
C LEU A 4 10.66 -2.27 18.99
N GLY A 5 11.19 -2.91 20.03
CA GLY A 5 11.66 -2.24 21.24
C GLY A 5 12.85 -1.32 20.95
N ASP A 6 13.77 -1.75 20.09
CA ASP A 6 14.91 -0.92 19.67
C ASP A 6 14.44 0.31 18.91
N LEU A 7 13.46 0.15 18.01
CA LEU A 7 12.87 1.27 17.28
C LEU A 7 12.14 2.25 18.21
N LEU A 8 11.40 1.74 19.20
CA LEU A 8 10.77 2.56 20.24
C LEU A 8 11.82 3.37 21.00
N LEU A 9 12.89 2.72 21.45
CA LEU A 9 13.97 3.40 22.16
C LEU A 9 14.61 4.49 21.31
N ILE A 10 14.90 4.18 20.05
CA ILE A 10 15.48 5.16 19.12
C ILE A 10 14.55 6.36 18.95
N ALA A 11 13.25 6.14 18.77
CA ALA A 11 12.27 7.22 18.63
C ALA A 11 12.14 8.07 19.91
N VAL A 12 12.21 7.45 21.08
CA VAL A 12 12.13 8.11 22.38
C VAL A 12 13.40 8.92 22.68
N LEU A 13 14.58 8.40 22.33
CA LEU A 13 15.87 9.04 22.62
C LEU A 13 16.28 10.06 21.56
N ALA A 14 16.24 9.68 20.28
CA ALA A 14 16.69 10.54 19.17
C ALA A 14 15.62 11.51 18.66
N GLY A 15 14.39 11.35 19.13
CA GLY A 15 13.24 12.13 18.70
C GLY A 15 12.38 11.42 17.67
N SER A 16 11.13 11.85 17.63
CA SER A 16 10.04 11.38 16.77
C SER A 16 9.07 12.53 16.53
N ASP A 17 7.98 12.27 15.82
CA ASP A 17 6.91 13.27 15.63
C ASP A 17 6.22 13.65 16.95
N TYR A 18 6.38 12.85 18.02
CA TYR A 18 5.76 13.08 19.32
C TYR A 18 6.67 13.84 20.30
N SER A 19 7.98 13.85 20.08
CA SER A 19 8.95 14.47 21.00
C SER A 19 10.29 14.75 20.33
N LYS A 20 11.00 15.79 20.79
CA LYS A 20 12.38 16.05 20.38
C LYS A 20 13.39 15.01 20.91
N GLY A 21 12.95 14.12 21.79
CA GLY A 21 13.79 13.12 22.45
C GLY A 21 14.67 13.71 23.54
N LEU A 22 15.74 12.99 23.87
CA LEU A 22 16.75 13.42 24.83
C LEU A 22 17.73 14.36 24.15
N GLU A 23 17.84 15.61 24.64
CA GLU A 23 18.71 16.61 24.04
C GLU A 23 20.17 16.13 23.98
N GLY A 24 20.78 16.20 22.80
CA GLY A 24 22.13 15.71 22.55
C GLY A 24 22.23 14.20 22.27
N CYS A 25 21.13 13.44 22.34
CA CYS A 25 21.09 12.04 21.92
C CYS A 25 20.71 11.94 20.44
N GLY A 26 21.69 11.65 19.57
CA GLY A 26 21.42 11.40 18.15
C GLY A 26 21.08 9.93 17.86
N VAL A 27 20.61 9.66 16.63
CA VAL A 27 20.25 8.30 16.17
C VAL A 27 21.37 7.28 16.35
N GLN A 28 22.64 7.68 16.19
CA GLN A 28 23.79 6.80 16.38
C GLN A 28 23.94 6.36 17.84
N THR A 29 23.86 7.30 18.78
CA THR A 29 23.92 7.01 20.22
C THR A 29 22.72 6.17 20.65
N ALA A 30 21.51 6.52 20.21
CA ALA A 30 20.30 5.77 20.52
C ALA A 30 20.34 4.33 19.97
N THR A 31 20.88 4.13 18.77
CA THR A 31 21.08 2.79 18.19
C THR A 31 22.11 1.98 18.98
N GLY A 32 23.17 2.62 19.45
CA GLY A 32 24.12 1.99 20.37
C GLY A 32 23.46 1.58 21.69
N LEU A 33 22.60 2.44 22.24
CA LEU A 33 21.86 2.17 23.47
C LEU A 33 20.85 1.02 23.33
N ALA A 34 20.22 0.88 22.16
CA ALA A 34 19.27 -0.21 21.88
C ALA A 34 19.90 -1.60 22.09
N ARG A 35 21.20 -1.74 21.81
CA ARG A 35 21.93 -3.00 21.98
C ARG A 35 22.08 -3.45 23.43
N TYR A 36 21.83 -2.57 24.41
CA TYR A 36 21.77 -2.94 25.83
C TYR A 36 20.42 -3.52 26.27
N GLY A 37 19.45 -3.69 25.35
CA GLY A 37 18.13 -4.25 25.68
C GLY A 37 17.18 -3.27 26.36
N LEU A 38 17.55 -1.99 26.49
CA LEU A 38 16.73 -0.94 27.08
C LEU A 38 15.39 -0.76 26.35
N GLY A 39 15.39 -0.93 25.03
CA GLY A 39 14.18 -0.82 24.22
C GLY A 39 13.19 -1.95 24.47
N THR A 40 13.68 -3.18 24.59
CA THR A 40 12.85 -4.34 24.96
C THR A 40 12.22 -4.17 26.34
N SER A 41 13.00 -3.70 27.32
CA SER A 41 12.50 -3.42 28.68
C SER A 41 11.41 -2.35 28.67
N LEU A 42 11.65 -1.22 27.97
CA LEU A 42 10.67 -0.14 27.84
C LEU A 42 9.37 -0.61 27.16
N LEU A 43 9.48 -1.36 26.07
CA LEU A 43 8.33 -1.88 25.33
C LEU A 43 7.49 -2.83 26.19
N LEU A 44 8.13 -3.71 26.96
CA LEU A 44 7.43 -4.66 27.83
C LEU A 44 6.62 -3.93 28.89
N GLN A 45 7.22 -2.96 29.57
CA GLN A 45 6.52 -2.14 30.58
C GLN A 45 5.38 -1.34 29.95
N ALA A 46 5.60 -0.77 28.76
CA ALA A 46 4.57 -0.02 28.03
C ALA A 46 3.38 -0.91 27.64
N TRP A 47 3.63 -2.14 27.20
CA TRP A 47 2.55 -3.09 26.92
C TRP A 47 1.82 -3.55 28.17
N GLU A 48 2.54 -3.80 29.26
CA GLU A 48 1.91 -4.14 30.54
C GLU A 48 0.98 -3.02 31.01
N ALA A 49 1.42 -1.76 30.90
CA ALA A 49 0.61 -0.59 31.25
C ALA A 49 -0.65 -0.44 30.37
N VAL A 50 -0.56 -0.78 29.08
CA VAL A 50 -1.66 -0.66 28.11
C VAL A 50 -2.68 -1.80 28.23
N TYR A 51 -2.22 -3.05 28.33
CA TYR A 51 -3.10 -4.22 28.18
C TYR A 51 -3.54 -4.83 29.52
N THR A 52 -2.78 -4.62 30.58
CA THR A 52 -3.04 -5.23 31.89
C THR A 52 -3.04 -4.23 33.06
N GLY A 53 -2.52 -3.02 32.84
CA GLY A 53 -2.35 -2.00 33.87
C GLY A 53 -3.61 -1.19 34.20
N HIS A 54 -3.56 -0.50 35.33
CA HIS A 54 -4.61 0.41 35.81
C HIS A 54 -4.17 1.88 35.66
N GLY A 55 -4.10 2.39 34.43
CA GLY A 55 -3.97 3.85 34.20
C GLY A 55 -2.71 4.34 33.48
N TYR A 56 -2.09 3.54 32.61
CA TYR A 56 -0.92 3.94 31.80
C TYR A 56 0.32 4.38 32.61
N GLU A 57 0.43 4.01 33.88
CA GLU A 57 1.62 4.29 34.67
C GLU A 57 2.80 3.41 34.23
N LEU A 58 3.98 4.02 34.08
CA LEU A 58 5.23 3.33 33.72
C LEU A 58 6.27 3.52 34.83
N PRO A 59 6.61 2.48 35.62
CA PRO A 59 7.64 2.57 36.64
C PRO A 59 9.04 2.54 35.99
N LEU A 60 9.52 3.70 35.55
CA LEU A 60 10.74 3.82 34.74
C LEU A 60 12.02 4.05 35.57
N ASP A 61 11.99 4.00 36.90
CA ASP A 61 13.15 4.35 37.73
C ASP A 61 14.37 3.44 37.45
N ASP A 62 14.19 2.12 37.55
CA ASP A 62 15.24 1.14 37.24
C ASP A 62 15.70 1.20 35.78
N TRP A 63 14.77 1.53 34.88
CA TRP A 63 15.07 1.71 33.46
C TRP A 63 15.93 2.95 33.20
N ARG A 64 15.61 4.08 33.86
CA ARG A 64 16.40 5.33 33.80
C ARG A 64 17.78 5.12 34.38
N ASP A 65 17.89 4.40 35.49
CA ASP A 65 19.19 4.10 36.11
C ASP A 65 20.04 3.22 35.20
N SER A 66 19.44 2.25 34.52
CA SER A 66 20.10 1.45 33.49
C SER A 66 20.55 2.33 32.30
N LEU A 67 19.70 3.23 31.82
CA LEU A 67 20.04 4.18 30.74
C LEU A 67 21.22 5.09 31.14
N ARG A 68 21.16 5.70 32.33
CA ARG A 68 22.22 6.55 32.89
C ARG A 68 23.52 5.78 33.04
N HIS A 69 23.45 4.53 33.52
CA HIS A 69 24.60 3.64 33.66
C HIS A 69 25.24 3.34 32.30
N CYS A 70 24.46 2.94 31.30
CA CYS A 70 24.93 2.66 29.94
C CYS A 70 25.60 3.90 29.32
N LEU A 71 25.01 5.09 29.49
CA LEU A 71 25.56 6.35 29.00
C LEU A 71 26.88 6.73 29.69
N ARG A 72 26.98 6.62 31.03
CA ARG A 72 28.20 6.98 31.78
C ARG A 72 29.35 6.01 31.55
N HIS A 73 29.05 4.71 31.50
CA HIS A 73 30.09 3.68 31.57
C HIS A 73 30.37 3.01 30.24
N ASN A 74 29.40 2.98 29.32
CA ASN A 74 29.48 2.28 28.02
C ASN A 74 30.07 0.86 28.19
N PRO A 75 29.46 -0.01 29.02
CA PRO A 75 30.11 -1.23 29.52
C PRO A 75 30.56 -2.16 28.40
N ASP A 76 29.73 -2.37 27.39
CA ASP A 76 30.03 -3.21 26.22
C ASP A 76 30.53 -2.44 24.98
N GLY A 77 30.86 -1.16 25.14
CA GLY A 77 31.47 -0.35 24.07
C GLY A 77 30.52 0.04 22.93
N HIS A 78 29.21 -0.18 23.03
CA HIS A 78 28.26 0.01 21.93
C HIS A 78 28.08 1.48 21.49
N LEU A 79 28.44 2.44 22.34
CA LEU A 79 28.33 3.88 22.07
C LEU A 79 29.58 4.47 21.39
N GLY A 80 30.69 3.72 21.32
CA GLY A 80 32.00 4.22 20.88
C GLY A 80 32.69 5.18 21.85
N GLN A 81 31.96 5.84 22.75
CA GLN A 81 32.47 6.73 23.79
C GLN A 81 31.56 6.75 25.03
N ARG A 82 32.05 7.31 26.14
CA ARG A 82 31.24 7.57 27.33
C ARG A 82 30.56 8.94 27.20
N CYS A 83 29.28 9.00 27.52
CA CYS A 83 28.44 10.19 27.36
C CYS A 83 27.95 10.69 28.71
N ALA A 84 28.87 11.05 29.62
CA ALA A 84 28.52 11.42 31.00
C ALA A 84 27.56 12.62 31.09
N ALA A 85 27.79 13.68 30.31
CA ALA A 85 26.91 14.84 30.26
C ALA A 85 25.48 14.48 29.78
N LEU A 86 25.36 13.52 28.85
CA LEU A 86 24.07 13.02 28.38
C LEU A 86 23.38 12.15 29.43
N ALA A 87 24.15 11.44 30.26
CA ALA A 87 23.57 10.71 31.39
C ALA A 87 23.00 11.67 32.44
N ASP A 88 23.67 12.80 32.68
CA ASP A 88 23.24 13.82 33.64
C ASP A 88 21.99 14.57 33.16
N SER A 89 21.72 14.61 31.86
CA SER A 89 20.50 15.20 31.30
C SER A 89 19.28 14.27 31.32
N VAL A 90 19.43 12.99 31.68
CA VAL A 90 18.30 12.08 31.89
C VAL A 90 17.62 12.41 33.22
N THR A 91 16.56 13.21 33.17
CA THR A 91 15.75 13.58 34.34
C THR A 91 14.83 12.45 34.79
N ASP A 92 14.28 12.56 36.00
CA ASP A 92 13.30 11.60 36.53
C ASP A 92 11.93 11.68 35.83
N ASP A 93 11.71 12.71 35.01
CA ASP A 93 10.52 12.85 34.17
C ASP A 93 10.71 12.24 32.76
N PHE A 94 11.94 11.83 32.41
CA PHE A 94 12.25 11.29 31.08
C PHE A 94 12.08 9.76 31.02
N PRO A 95 11.50 9.19 29.96
CA PRO A 95 10.72 9.86 28.91
C PRO A 95 9.34 10.26 29.40
N ASP A 96 8.74 11.21 28.69
CA ASP A 96 7.31 11.49 28.83
C ASP A 96 6.52 10.21 28.50
N VAL A 97 5.77 9.72 29.49
CA VAL A 97 4.96 8.51 29.41
C VAL A 97 3.98 8.59 28.23
N SER A 98 3.38 9.75 27.99
CA SER A 98 2.43 9.94 26.88
C SER A 98 3.08 9.71 25.52
N VAL A 99 4.36 10.07 25.36
CA VAL A 99 5.15 9.83 24.14
C VAL A 99 5.37 8.34 23.94
N VAL A 100 5.72 7.60 25.00
CA VAL A 100 5.90 6.15 24.92
C VAL A 100 4.58 5.48 24.54
N ILE A 101 3.48 5.83 25.21
CA ILE A 101 2.14 5.29 24.95
C ILE A 101 1.68 5.58 23.52
N ALA A 102 1.92 6.78 22.99
CA ALA A 102 1.55 7.13 21.61
C ALA A 102 2.21 6.23 20.56
N HIS A 103 3.41 5.71 20.83
CA HIS A 103 4.09 4.76 19.94
C HIS A 103 3.56 3.33 20.09
N VAL A 104 3.29 2.88 21.33
CA VAL A 104 2.92 1.47 21.58
C VAL A 104 1.41 1.21 21.45
N HIS A 105 0.60 2.24 21.62
CA HIS A 105 -0.85 2.21 21.54
C HIS A 105 -1.35 3.44 20.78
N PRO A 106 -1.00 3.56 19.49
CA PRO A 106 -1.43 4.69 18.67
C PRO A 106 -2.96 4.71 18.58
N LEU A 107 -3.53 5.91 18.59
CA LEU A 107 -4.95 6.09 18.32
C LEU A 107 -5.23 5.65 16.88
N THR A 108 -5.84 4.48 16.76
CA THR A 108 -6.21 3.89 15.48
C THR A 108 -7.72 3.71 15.43
N THR A 109 -8.27 3.64 14.21
CA THR A 109 -9.68 3.31 14.06
C THR A 109 -9.92 1.91 14.61
N SER A 110 -10.95 1.76 15.46
CA SER A 110 -11.29 0.45 16.03
C SER A 110 -11.55 -0.58 14.93
N PRO A 111 -11.11 -1.84 15.11
CA PRO A 111 -11.53 -2.95 14.24
C PRO A 111 -13.06 -3.07 14.13
N ASP A 112 -13.80 -2.67 15.16
CA ASP A 112 -15.27 -2.67 15.13
C ASP A 112 -15.84 -1.56 14.22
N CYS A 113 -15.06 -0.52 13.92
CA CYS A 113 -15.47 0.61 13.09
C CYS A 113 -15.12 0.43 11.60
N ILE A 114 -14.24 -0.51 11.26
CA ILE A 114 -13.89 -0.84 9.88
C ILE A 114 -13.93 -2.35 9.73
N ALA A 115 -14.95 -2.87 9.03
CA ALA A 115 -14.92 -4.24 8.54
C ALA A 115 -13.77 -4.37 7.52
N LEU A 116 -12.64 -4.94 7.97
CA LEU A 116 -11.55 -5.41 7.10
C LEU A 116 -11.92 -6.77 6.50
N ASP A 117 -13.11 -6.86 5.92
CA ASP A 117 -13.64 -8.09 5.34
C ASP A 117 -13.07 -8.33 3.93
N ALA A 118 -13.59 -9.35 3.25
CA ALA A 118 -13.21 -9.64 1.88
C ALA A 118 -13.45 -8.46 0.93
N GLU A 119 -14.36 -7.53 1.23
CA GLU A 119 -14.65 -6.35 0.41
C GLU A 119 -13.66 -5.20 0.65
N PHE A 120 -13.02 -5.16 1.83
CA PHE A 120 -12.02 -4.15 2.16
C PHE A 120 -10.81 -4.21 1.22
N GLY A 121 -10.64 -3.16 0.41
CA GLY A 121 -9.63 -3.12 -0.65
C GLY A 121 -9.98 -3.89 -1.93
N ARG A 122 -11.08 -4.68 -1.92
CA ARG A 122 -11.61 -5.38 -3.10
C ARG A 122 -12.78 -4.66 -3.76
N SER A 123 -13.08 -3.42 -3.37
CA SER A 123 -14.04 -2.57 -4.09
C SER A 123 -13.56 -2.38 -5.54
N ALA A 124 -13.87 -3.38 -6.36
CA ALA A 124 -13.70 -3.47 -7.79
C ALA A 124 -14.69 -2.53 -8.49
N ARG A 125 -15.62 -1.93 -7.71
CA ARG A 125 -16.59 -0.91 -8.08
C ARG A 125 -15.90 0.28 -8.76
N PHE A 126 -15.72 0.14 -10.05
CA PHE A 126 -15.15 1.14 -10.91
C PHE A 126 -16.23 1.64 -11.88
N ARG A 127 -16.50 2.94 -11.85
CA ARG A 127 -17.55 3.57 -12.67
C ARG A 127 -16.92 4.35 -13.81
N VAL A 128 -16.63 3.66 -14.92
CA VAL A 128 -15.93 4.25 -16.06
C VAL A 128 -16.68 5.46 -16.64
N ALA A 129 -18.01 5.43 -16.66
CA ALA A 129 -18.83 6.55 -17.11
C ALA A 129 -18.68 7.78 -16.20
N ARG A 130 -18.61 7.57 -14.88
CA ARG A 130 -18.46 8.66 -13.92
C ARG A 130 -17.07 9.29 -14.02
N ILE A 131 -16.06 8.51 -14.35
CA ILE A 131 -14.71 9.01 -14.62
C ILE A 131 -14.68 9.80 -15.93
N GLY A 132 -15.34 9.33 -16.98
CA GLY A 132 -15.56 10.11 -18.21
C GLY A 132 -16.20 11.47 -17.91
N GLN A 133 -17.32 11.48 -17.18
CA GLN A 133 -18.02 12.69 -16.75
C GLN A 133 -17.17 13.62 -15.88
N LEU A 134 -16.33 13.07 -14.99
CA LEU A 134 -15.43 13.87 -14.17
C LEU A 134 -14.34 14.52 -15.01
N CYS A 135 -13.77 13.78 -15.98
CA CYS A 135 -12.77 14.31 -16.90
C CYS A 135 -13.33 15.45 -17.77
N ASP A 136 -14.56 15.30 -18.28
CA ASP A 136 -15.26 16.36 -19.00
C ASP A 136 -15.43 17.61 -18.12
N LYS A 137 -15.92 17.45 -16.88
CA LYS A 137 -16.11 18.58 -15.95
C LYS A 137 -14.82 19.26 -15.48
N LEU A 138 -13.79 18.49 -15.15
CA LEU A 138 -12.57 19.00 -14.54
C LEU A 138 -11.54 19.47 -15.57
N PHE A 139 -11.49 18.83 -16.73
CA PHE A 139 -10.47 19.10 -17.74
C PHE A 139 -11.00 19.67 -19.04
N SER A 140 -12.34 19.75 -19.21
CA SER A 140 -12.98 20.25 -20.44
C SER A 140 -12.45 19.55 -21.69
N TRP A 141 -12.16 18.24 -21.58
CA TRP A 141 -11.67 17.45 -22.69
C TRP A 141 -12.78 17.21 -23.71
N ASP A 142 -12.47 17.44 -24.98
CA ASP A 142 -13.32 16.95 -26.06
C ASP A 142 -13.34 15.41 -26.12
N ALA A 143 -14.30 14.86 -26.86
CA ALA A 143 -14.50 13.41 -26.93
C ALA A 143 -13.26 12.66 -27.46
N MET A 144 -12.51 13.25 -28.39
CA MET A 144 -11.31 12.63 -28.97
C MET A 144 -10.17 12.57 -27.95
N THR A 145 -10.01 13.63 -27.17
CA THR A 145 -9.06 13.74 -26.08
C THR A 145 -9.41 12.73 -24.98
N VAL A 146 -10.70 12.61 -24.63
CA VAL A 146 -11.17 11.58 -23.70
C VAL A 146 -10.79 10.20 -24.20
N VAL A 147 -11.11 9.83 -25.45
CA VAL A 147 -10.73 8.52 -26.00
C VAL A 147 -9.23 8.29 -25.92
N THR A 148 -8.43 9.24 -26.40
CA THR A 148 -6.97 9.10 -26.45
C THR A 148 -6.37 8.92 -25.05
N LYS A 149 -6.84 9.69 -24.07
CA LYS A 149 -6.35 9.61 -22.69
C LYS A 149 -6.84 8.33 -22.01
N MET A 150 -8.13 8.00 -22.13
CA MET A 150 -8.71 6.82 -21.50
C MET A 150 -8.12 5.53 -22.07
N ALA A 151 -7.91 5.44 -23.39
CA ALA A 151 -7.26 4.29 -24.02
C ALA A 151 -5.82 4.10 -23.52
N LYS A 152 -5.10 5.20 -23.25
CA LYS A 152 -3.72 5.13 -22.77
C LYS A 152 -3.61 4.79 -21.28
N THR A 153 -4.60 5.16 -20.47
CA THR A 153 -4.46 5.09 -19.00
C THR A 153 -5.53 4.23 -18.32
N VAL A 154 -6.81 4.53 -18.56
CA VAL A 154 -7.92 3.99 -17.79
C VAL A 154 -8.39 2.63 -18.32
N TRP A 155 -8.67 2.52 -19.62
CA TRP A 155 -9.19 1.28 -20.21
C TRP A 155 -8.26 0.07 -20.05
N PRO A 156 -6.92 0.19 -20.17
CA PRO A 156 -6.00 -0.89 -19.82
C PRO A 156 -6.17 -1.37 -18.37
N ALA A 157 -6.41 -0.44 -17.43
CA ALA A 157 -6.64 -0.77 -16.02
C ALA A 157 -8.02 -1.39 -15.77
N VAL A 158 -9.04 -1.01 -16.54
CA VAL A 158 -10.35 -1.68 -16.53
C VAL A 158 -10.18 -3.13 -16.93
N VAL A 159 -9.51 -3.41 -18.05
CA VAL A 159 -9.21 -4.78 -18.48
C VAL A 159 -8.47 -5.57 -17.39
N MET A 160 -7.41 -5.01 -16.81
CA MET A 160 -6.66 -5.71 -15.75
C MET A 160 -7.54 -6.06 -14.55
N ARG A 161 -8.47 -5.18 -14.18
CA ARG A 161 -9.45 -5.46 -13.12
C ARG A 161 -10.44 -6.55 -13.52
N LEU A 162 -10.91 -6.54 -14.78
CA LEU A 162 -11.78 -7.61 -15.31
C LEU A 162 -11.06 -8.97 -15.37
N LEU A 163 -9.76 -9.02 -15.63
CA LEU A 163 -9.03 -10.28 -15.58
C LEU A 163 -8.82 -10.75 -14.11
N GLY A 164 -8.50 -9.81 -13.22
CA GLY A 164 -8.32 -10.11 -11.80
C GLY A 164 -9.60 -10.59 -11.11
N ALA A 165 -10.73 -9.94 -11.37
CA ALA A 165 -12.01 -10.37 -10.78
C ALA A 165 -12.49 -11.71 -11.35
N GLU A 166 -12.22 -12.04 -12.61
CA GLU A 166 -12.47 -13.37 -13.18
C GLU A 166 -11.66 -14.43 -12.43
N LYS A 167 -10.34 -14.22 -12.33
CA LYS A 167 -9.42 -15.13 -11.65
C LYS A 167 -9.83 -15.41 -10.19
N HIS A 168 -10.38 -14.41 -9.50
CA HIS A 168 -10.77 -14.51 -8.11
C HIS A 168 -12.25 -14.88 -7.90
N GLY A 169 -13.00 -15.13 -8.97
CA GLY A 169 -14.43 -15.47 -8.89
C GLY A 169 -15.30 -14.37 -8.29
N LEU A 170 -14.95 -13.10 -8.51
CA LEU A 170 -15.70 -11.96 -7.97
C LEU A 170 -16.91 -11.65 -8.86
N GLU A 171 -18.04 -11.28 -8.25
CA GLU A 171 -19.25 -10.95 -9.00
C GLU A 171 -19.10 -9.64 -9.78
N TRP A 172 -19.45 -9.69 -11.06
CA TRP A 172 -19.44 -8.54 -11.97
C TRP A 172 -20.62 -7.58 -11.75
N ALA A 173 -21.69 -8.02 -11.10
CA ALA A 173 -23.01 -7.38 -11.11
C ALA A 173 -23.05 -5.95 -10.53
N GLU A 174 -22.06 -5.55 -9.74
CA GLU A 174 -21.98 -4.20 -9.18
C GLU A 174 -21.17 -3.20 -10.03
N HIS A 175 -20.63 -3.64 -11.17
CA HIS A 175 -19.89 -2.80 -12.10
C HIS A 175 -20.87 -2.13 -13.08
N GLN A 176 -20.57 -0.91 -13.53
CA GLN A 176 -21.44 -0.16 -14.45
C GLN A 176 -21.48 -0.77 -15.86
N ILE A 177 -20.60 -1.73 -16.16
CA ILE A 177 -20.62 -2.54 -17.37
C ILE A 177 -21.38 -3.82 -17.01
N CYS A 178 -22.40 -4.18 -17.80
CA CYS A 178 -23.20 -5.36 -17.49
C CYS A 178 -22.36 -6.65 -17.64
N VAL A 179 -22.82 -7.74 -17.01
CA VAL A 179 -22.10 -9.02 -17.02
C VAL A 179 -21.85 -9.53 -18.44
N ASP A 180 -22.81 -9.36 -19.34
CA ASP A 180 -22.70 -9.76 -20.74
C ASP A 180 -21.61 -8.98 -21.48
N ASP A 181 -21.52 -7.68 -21.25
CA ASP A 181 -20.47 -6.83 -21.82
C ASP A 181 -19.09 -7.18 -21.24
N CYS A 182 -19.00 -7.47 -19.93
CA CYS A 182 -17.76 -7.97 -19.30
C CYS A 182 -17.31 -9.28 -19.95
N ASN A 183 -18.22 -10.23 -20.13
CA ASN A 183 -17.95 -11.49 -20.81
C ASN A 183 -17.53 -11.27 -22.27
N ALA A 184 -18.18 -10.36 -22.99
CA ALA A 184 -17.82 -10.02 -24.36
C ALA A 184 -16.41 -9.42 -24.46
N ILE A 185 -16.04 -8.52 -23.54
CA ILE A 185 -14.68 -7.97 -23.44
C ILE A 185 -13.69 -9.11 -23.21
N LEU A 186 -13.89 -9.93 -22.18
CA LEU A 186 -12.96 -11.00 -21.81
C LEU A 186 -12.82 -12.06 -22.91
N ASN A 187 -13.92 -12.45 -23.56
CA ASN A 187 -13.92 -13.44 -24.65
C ASN A 187 -13.31 -12.91 -25.95
N SER A 188 -13.24 -11.59 -26.13
CA SER A 188 -12.53 -10.99 -27.26
C SER A 188 -11.00 -10.97 -27.11
N ALA A 189 -10.48 -11.31 -25.93
CA ALA A 189 -9.06 -11.22 -25.64
C ALA A 189 -8.24 -12.22 -26.45
N THR A 190 -7.31 -11.72 -27.25
CA THR A 190 -6.36 -12.51 -28.03
C THR A 190 -4.93 -12.17 -27.60
N SER A 191 -4.09 -13.19 -27.43
CA SER A 191 -2.68 -12.97 -27.09
C SER A 191 -1.87 -12.77 -28.37
N THR A 192 -1.14 -11.66 -28.45
CA THR A 192 -0.30 -11.30 -29.60
C THR A 192 1.19 -11.48 -29.32
N GLY A 193 1.56 -11.85 -28.09
CA GLY A 193 2.95 -12.09 -27.72
C GLY A 193 3.17 -12.16 -26.21
N THR A 194 4.37 -12.58 -25.82
CA THR A 194 4.79 -12.64 -24.41
C THR A 194 6.13 -11.95 -24.21
N ARG A 195 6.38 -11.45 -23.00
CA ARG A 195 7.70 -10.93 -22.60
C ARG A 195 7.94 -11.12 -21.11
N THR A 196 9.20 -11.31 -20.74
CA THR A 196 9.64 -11.31 -19.34
C THR A 196 10.35 -9.99 -19.05
N ARG A 197 9.94 -9.24 -18.03
CA ARG A 197 10.69 -8.03 -17.62
C ARG A 197 11.87 -8.43 -16.73
N SER A 198 13.07 -8.03 -17.14
CA SER A 198 14.34 -8.37 -16.48
C SER A 198 14.44 -7.97 -14.99
N ALA A 199 13.80 -6.87 -14.58
CA ALA A 199 13.94 -6.33 -13.22
C ALA A 199 13.15 -7.08 -12.14
N ALA A 200 12.14 -7.87 -12.52
CA ALA A 200 11.21 -8.48 -11.55
C ALA A 200 10.81 -9.93 -11.90
N GLY A 201 11.31 -10.48 -13.00
CA GLY A 201 11.18 -11.90 -13.36
C GLY A 201 9.77 -12.37 -13.74
N TYR A 202 8.74 -11.52 -13.67
CA TYR A 202 7.37 -11.94 -13.97
C TYR A 202 7.05 -11.88 -15.47
N LEU A 203 6.40 -12.94 -15.95
CA LEU A 203 5.90 -13.08 -17.32
C LEU A 203 4.73 -12.14 -17.58
N LYS A 204 4.69 -11.56 -18.78
CA LYS A 204 3.59 -10.74 -19.27
C LYS A 204 3.09 -11.26 -20.62
N HIS A 205 1.78 -11.16 -20.81
CA HIS A 205 1.11 -11.38 -22.10
C HIS A 205 0.70 -10.03 -22.68
N GLN A 206 0.89 -9.84 -23.98
CA GLN A 206 0.28 -8.75 -24.73
C GLN A 206 -1.07 -9.24 -25.22
N LEU A 207 -2.14 -8.59 -24.78
CA LEU A 207 -3.50 -8.90 -25.18
C LEU A 207 -4.02 -7.80 -26.10
N THR A 208 -4.73 -8.19 -27.16
CA THR A 208 -5.59 -7.30 -27.95
C THR A 208 -7.04 -7.65 -27.63
N ILE A 209 -7.82 -6.64 -27.27
CA ILE A 209 -9.16 -6.81 -26.68
C ILE A 209 -10.13 -5.81 -27.32
N ASN A 210 -11.37 -6.24 -27.58
CA ASN A 210 -12.45 -5.34 -27.96
C ASN A 210 -12.88 -4.51 -26.76
N ILE A 211 -12.74 -3.19 -26.88
CA ILE A 211 -13.03 -2.23 -25.82
C ILE A 211 -14.33 -1.45 -26.06
N SER A 212 -15.10 -1.80 -27.08
CA SER A 212 -16.33 -1.06 -27.42
C SER A 212 -17.27 -0.94 -26.22
N PRO A 213 -17.51 -2.00 -25.42
CA PRO A 213 -18.38 -1.86 -24.25
C PRO A 213 -17.81 -0.93 -23.17
N ILE A 214 -16.49 -0.94 -22.94
CA ILE A 214 -15.82 -0.03 -22.01
C ILE A 214 -15.93 1.41 -22.50
N ARG A 215 -15.67 1.64 -23.79
CA ARG A 215 -15.75 2.94 -24.43
C ARG A 215 -17.17 3.47 -24.37
N ASP A 216 -18.15 2.72 -24.84
CA ASP A 216 -19.55 3.16 -24.92
C ASP A 216 -20.09 3.47 -23.51
N THR A 217 -19.72 2.65 -22.52
CA THR A 217 -20.01 2.96 -21.11
C THR A 217 -19.32 4.24 -20.64
N THR A 218 -18.07 4.50 -21.04
CA THR A 218 -17.34 5.75 -20.70
C THR A 218 -18.11 7.00 -21.14
N PHE A 219 -18.75 6.94 -22.32
CA PHE A 219 -19.49 8.06 -22.90
C PHE A 219 -20.96 8.11 -22.51
N SER A 220 -21.51 7.07 -21.88
CA SER A 220 -22.94 6.98 -21.51
C SER A 220 -23.47 8.15 -20.64
N LEU A 221 -22.58 8.82 -19.89
CA LEU A 221 -22.94 9.98 -19.05
C LEU A 221 -22.51 11.34 -19.63
N LEU A 222 -21.96 11.37 -20.85
CA LEU A 222 -21.46 12.57 -21.51
C LEU A 222 -22.50 13.12 -22.51
N ALA A 223 -23.02 14.32 -22.25
CA ALA A 223 -24.01 14.98 -23.11
C ALA A 223 -23.46 15.30 -24.52
N SER A 224 -22.15 15.48 -24.64
CA SER A 224 -21.41 15.83 -25.87
C SER A 224 -21.13 14.63 -26.81
N SER A 225 -21.54 13.42 -26.45
CA SER A 225 -21.11 12.17 -27.11
C SER A 225 -21.96 11.71 -28.30
N LEU A 226 -23.13 12.30 -28.55
CA LEU A 226 -24.13 11.72 -29.45
C LEU A 226 -23.72 11.65 -30.94
N ASN A 227 -22.66 12.32 -31.38
CA ASN A 227 -22.34 12.47 -32.82
C ASN A 227 -20.87 12.24 -33.21
N VAL A 228 -20.01 11.73 -32.33
CA VAL A 228 -18.59 11.49 -32.69
C VAL A 228 -18.41 10.02 -33.09
N PRO A 229 -18.00 9.71 -34.34
CA PRO A 229 -17.61 8.35 -34.70
C PRO A 229 -16.34 7.99 -33.94
N LEU A 230 -16.47 7.16 -32.90
CA LEU A 230 -15.32 6.67 -32.16
C LEU A 230 -14.81 5.39 -32.83
N GLU A 231 -13.76 5.51 -33.63
CA GLU A 231 -13.19 4.41 -34.42
C GLU A 231 -12.40 3.41 -33.57
N THR A 232 -11.92 3.80 -32.38
CA THR A 232 -11.12 2.91 -31.52
C THR A 232 -11.99 1.78 -30.97
N ARG A 233 -11.84 0.59 -31.55
CA ARG A 233 -12.57 -0.64 -31.16
C ARG A 233 -11.70 -1.63 -30.40
N GLU A 234 -10.39 -1.55 -30.56
CA GLU A 234 -9.43 -2.48 -29.96
C GLU A 234 -8.38 -1.75 -29.13
N LEU A 235 -7.88 -2.45 -28.12
CA LEU A 235 -6.81 -1.98 -27.24
C LEU A 235 -5.77 -3.09 -27.06
N SER A 236 -4.49 -2.76 -27.26
CA SER A 236 -3.38 -3.62 -26.88
C SER A 236 -2.85 -3.29 -25.48
N VAL A 237 -2.83 -4.27 -24.59
CA VAL A 237 -2.40 -4.10 -23.19
C VAL A 237 -1.47 -5.23 -22.74
N TRP A 238 -0.42 -4.87 -21.99
CA TRP A 238 0.46 -5.84 -21.36
C TRP A 238 -0.03 -6.19 -19.96
N VAL A 239 -0.44 -7.43 -19.75
CA VAL A 239 -0.93 -7.93 -18.46
C VAL A 239 0.05 -8.94 -17.86
N PRO A 240 0.28 -8.93 -16.54
CA PRO A 240 1.03 -9.99 -15.86
C PRO A 240 0.32 -11.34 -15.99
N SER A 241 1.05 -12.45 -16.17
CA SER A 241 0.45 -13.78 -16.16
C SER A 241 -0.26 -14.09 -14.83
N SER A 242 0.15 -13.45 -13.73
CA SER A 242 -0.47 -13.60 -12.42
C SER A 242 -1.90 -13.06 -12.31
N VAL A 243 -2.39 -12.26 -13.27
CA VAL A 243 -3.79 -11.79 -13.27
C VAL A 243 -4.70 -12.61 -14.18
N LEU A 244 -4.15 -13.55 -14.95
CA LEU A 244 -4.93 -14.44 -15.81
C LEU A 244 -5.39 -15.65 -14.99
N GLU A 245 -6.63 -16.08 -15.24
CA GLU A 245 -7.08 -17.41 -14.86
C GLU A 245 -6.27 -18.47 -15.63
N GLU A 246 -5.97 -19.62 -15.00
CA GLU A 246 -5.12 -20.66 -15.60
C GLU A 246 -5.72 -21.21 -16.91
N SER A 247 -7.04 -21.40 -16.94
CA SER A 247 -7.78 -21.83 -18.12
C SER A 247 -7.60 -20.86 -19.31
N ARG A 248 -7.73 -19.56 -19.04
CA ARG A 248 -7.53 -18.48 -20.01
C ARG A 248 -6.08 -18.37 -20.46
N ALA A 249 -5.12 -18.52 -19.55
CA ALA A 249 -3.71 -18.52 -19.90
C ALA A 249 -3.40 -19.64 -20.91
N HIS A 250 -3.93 -20.85 -20.69
CA HIS A 250 -3.77 -21.96 -21.63
C HIS A 250 -4.44 -21.70 -22.99
N GLN A 251 -5.67 -21.16 -23.00
CA GLN A 251 -6.37 -20.81 -24.25
C GLN A 251 -5.62 -19.73 -25.06
N LEU A 252 -5.07 -18.73 -24.38
CA LEU A 252 -4.31 -17.67 -25.02
C LEU A 252 -2.98 -18.17 -25.61
N ILE A 253 -2.33 -19.12 -24.95
CA ILE A 253 -1.09 -19.75 -25.42
C ILE A 253 -1.37 -20.64 -26.65
N SER A 254 -2.45 -21.43 -26.64
CA SER A 254 -2.79 -22.33 -27.76
C SER A 254 -3.13 -21.57 -29.05
N HIS A 255 -3.79 -20.41 -28.93
CA HIS A 255 -4.08 -19.54 -30.08
C HIS A 255 -2.81 -18.89 -30.67
N CYS A 256 -1.81 -18.54 -29.84
CA CYS A 256 -0.53 -18.05 -30.35
C CYS A 256 0.22 -19.10 -31.17
N THR A 257 0.16 -20.37 -30.78
CA THR A 257 0.86 -21.45 -31.51
C THR A 257 0.20 -21.81 -32.85
N ALA A 258 -1.12 -21.64 -32.97
CA ALA A 258 -1.86 -21.94 -34.19
C ALA A 258 -1.63 -20.90 -35.31
N HIS A 259 -1.29 -19.65 -34.97
CA HIS A 259 -1.02 -18.59 -35.95
C HIS A 259 0.43 -18.53 -36.44
N CYS A 260 1.34 -19.31 -35.85
CA CYS A 260 2.76 -19.39 -36.23
C CYS A 260 3.08 -20.64 -37.06
N SER A 261 2.07 -21.38 -37.53
CA SER A 261 2.20 -22.59 -38.37
C SER A 261 1.81 -22.32 -39.82
#